data_AF-A0A101P956-F1
#
_entry.id   AF-A0A101P956-F1
#
_cell.length_a   1.000
_cell.length_b   1.000
_cell.length_c   1.000
_cell.angle_alpha   90.00
_cell.angle_beta   90.00
_cell.angle_gamma   90.00
#
_symmetry.space_group_name_H-M   'P 1'
#
loop_
_entity.id
_entity.type
_entity.pdbx_description
1 polymer ?
#
loop_
_entity_poly.entity_id
_entity_poly.type
_entity_poly.pdbx_seq_one_letter_code
_entity_poly.pdbx_strand_id
1 'polypeptide(L)'
;MGKAAERSQLEDDFYGLAGRVERLINTDCRRTSLNPDRLSLWQGLYREEAALVLQRRDSILREGGLPRHVATIEQLAEWNSHARKLLVNAPDEASTE
;
A
#
# COMPACT_ATOMS: atom_id res chain seq x y z
N MET A 1 8.34 -10.63 22.23
CA MET A 1 7.38 -10.94 21.14
C MET A 1 7.92 -12.09 20.31
N GLY A 2 7.09 -13.05 19.91
CA GLY A 2 7.54 -14.17 19.06
C GLY A 2 7.57 -13.77 17.59
N LYS A 3 8.45 -14.39 16.79
CA LYS A 3 8.62 -14.12 15.34
C LYS A 3 7.31 -14.19 14.54
N ALA A 4 6.36 -15.05 14.94
CA ALA A 4 5.05 -15.15 14.30
C ALA A 4 4.19 -13.89 14.51
N ALA A 5 4.20 -13.33 15.72
CA ALA A 5 3.44 -12.12 16.03
C ALA A 5 4.02 -10.88 15.33
N GLU A 6 5.34 -10.79 15.26
CA GLU A 6 6.04 -9.73 14.51
C GLU A 6 5.70 -9.78 13.02
N ARG A 7 5.73 -10.98 12.43
CA ARG A 7 5.34 -11.17 11.03
C ARG A 7 3.88 -10.76 10.78
N SER A 8 2.95 -11.21 11.63
CA SER A 8 1.53 -10.83 11.52
C SER A 8 1.35 -9.31 11.57
N GLN A 9 2.02 -8.62 12.50
CA GLN A 9 1.95 -7.16 12.59
C GLN A 9 2.45 -6.48 11.32
N LEU A 10 3.58 -6.93 10.78
CA LEU A 10 4.12 -6.38 9.53
C LEU A 10 3.21 -6.66 8.33
N GLU A 11 2.53 -7.81 8.31
CA GLU A 11 1.57 -8.17 7.27
C GLU A 11 0.33 -7.26 7.34
N ASP A 12 -0.23 -7.04 8.53
CA ASP A 12 -1.36 -6.14 8.77
C ASP A 12 -1.03 -4.68 8.40
N ASP A 13 0.15 -4.19 8.82
CA ASP A 13 0.68 -2.89 8.43
C ASP A 13 0.74 -2.75 6.89
N PHE A 14 1.24 -3.79 6.22
CA PHE A 14 1.42 -3.77 4.78
C PHE A 14 0.07 -3.75 4.05
N TYR A 15 -0.92 -4.51 4.51
CA TYR A 15 -2.28 -4.46 3.97
C TYR A 15 -2.89 -3.06 4.10
N GLY A 16 -2.72 -2.41 5.26
CA GLY A 16 -3.20 -1.04 5.48
C GLY A 16 -2.59 -0.05 4.49
N LEU A 17 -1.27 -0.10 4.29
CA LEU A 17 -0.56 0.76 3.35
C LEU A 17 -0.94 0.48 1.90
N ALA A 18 -0.96 -0.80 1.49
CA ALA A 18 -1.33 -1.21 0.14
C ALA A 18 -2.78 -0.81 -0.19
N GLY A 19 -3.70 -0.90 0.78
CA GLY A 19 -5.07 -0.42 0.62
C GLY A 19 -5.15 1.10 0.42
N ARG A 20 -4.30 1.89 1.10
CA ARG A 20 -4.22 3.35 0.86
C ARG A 20 -3.68 3.66 -0.55
N VAL A 21 -2.65 2.93 -0.99
CA VAL A 21 -2.10 3.04 -2.36
C VAL A 21 -3.16 2.70 -3.40
N GLU A 22 -3.91 1.61 -3.21
CA GLU A 22 -5.00 1.21 -4.10
C GLU A 22 -6.08 2.29 -4.22
N ARG A 23 -6.50 2.88 -3.10
CA ARG A 23 -7.48 3.97 -3.13
C ARG A 23 -6.94 5.14 -3.93
N LEU A 24 -5.73 5.61 -3.63
CA LEU A 24 -5.15 6.77 -4.31
C LEU A 24 -5.00 6.54 -5.82
N ILE A 25 -4.51 5.37 -6.27
CA ILE A 25 -4.29 5.11 -7.70
C ILE A 25 -5.60 4.96 -8.48
N ASN A 26 -6.67 4.49 -7.83
CA ASN A 26 -7.99 4.31 -8.45
C ASN A 26 -8.94 5.49 -8.22
N THR A 27 -8.54 6.48 -7.41
CA THR A 27 -9.38 7.66 -7.16
C THR A 27 -9.45 8.52 -8.41
N ASP A 28 -10.67 8.81 -8.86
CA ASP A 28 -10.91 9.77 -9.94
C ASP A 28 -10.58 11.19 -9.47
N CYS A 29 -9.54 11.79 -10.07
CA CYS A 29 -9.11 13.15 -9.79
C CYS A 29 -10.24 14.19 -9.95
N ARG A 30 -11.27 13.93 -10.77
CA ARG A 30 -12.38 14.86 -10.99
C ARG A 30 -13.48 14.75 -9.94
N ARG A 31 -13.46 13.71 -9.11
CA ARG A 31 -14.55 13.35 -8.18
C ARG A 31 -14.02 13.07 -6.77
N THR A 32 -12.96 13.78 -6.38
CA THR A 32 -12.31 13.66 -5.07
C THR A 32 -12.29 14.99 -4.33
N SER A 33 -12.24 14.95 -3.00
CA SER A 33 -11.96 16.10 -2.14
C SER A 33 -10.47 16.41 -2.02
N LEU A 34 -9.59 15.52 -2.49
CA LEU A 34 -8.15 15.75 -2.58
C LEU A 34 -7.83 16.82 -3.62
N ASN A 35 -6.65 17.44 -3.52
CA ASN A 35 -6.16 18.31 -4.57
C ASN A 35 -5.97 17.49 -5.88
N PRO A 36 -6.73 17.78 -6.94
CA PRO A 36 -6.80 16.96 -8.14
C PRO A 36 -5.50 16.98 -8.95
N ASP A 37 -4.80 18.11 -8.98
CA ASP A 37 -3.53 18.25 -9.69
C ASP A 37 -2.41 17.47 -8.99
N ARG A 38 -2.34 17.55 -7.66
CA ARG A 38 -1.39 16.77 -6.87
C ARG A 38 -1.67 15.28 -6.97
N LEU A 39 -2.94 14.87 -6.96
CA LEU A 39 -3.31 13.47 -7.15
C LEU A 39 -2.93 12.98 -8.54
N SER A 40 -3.27 13.72 -9.59
CA SER A 40 -2.92 13.34 -10.97
C SER A 40 -1.41 13.27 -11.17
N LEU A 41 -0.64 14.21 -10.59
CA LEU A 41 0.82 14.19 -10.64
C LEU A 41 1.38 12.96 -9.93
N TRP A 42 0.92 12.68 -8.71
CA TRP A 42 1.35 11.51 -7.94
C TRP A 42 1.01 10.20 -8.68
N GLN A 43 -0.22 10.06 -9.18
CA GLN A 43 -0.64 8.89 -9.96
C GLN A 43 0.20 8.71 -11.24
N GLY A 44 0.64 9.80 -11.88
CA GLY A 44 1.51 9.75 -13.05
C GLY A 44 2.94 9.33 -12.72
N LEU A 45 3.50 9.89 -11.64
CA LEU A 45 4.89 9.62 -11.22
C LEU A 45 5.08 8.23 -10.63
N TYR A 46 4.07 7.71 -9.93
CA TYR A 46 4.22 6.54 -9.06
C TYR A 46 3.36 5.34 -9.50
N ARG A 47 2.88 5.34 -10.75
CA ARG A 47 2.00 4.27 -11.25
C ARG A 47 2.64 2.89 -11.17
N GLU A 48 3.91 2.78 -11.57
CA GLU A 48 4.61 1.50 -11.63
C GLU A 48 4.92 0.98 -10.22
N GLU A 49 5.37 1.86 -9.34
CA GLU A 49 5.66 1.55 -7.93
C GLU A 49 4.37 1.19 -7.17
N ALA A 50 3.27 1.89 -7.44
CA ALA A 50 1.96 1.53 -6.90
C ALA A 50 1.52 0.14 -7.37
N ALA A 51 1.66 -0.16 -8.67
CA ALA A 51 1.36 -1.48 -9.21
C ALA A 51 2.20 -2.59 -8.55
N LEU A 52 3.48 -2.33 -8.27
CA LEU A 52 4.34 -3.27 -7.55
C LEU A 52 3.85 -3.52 -6.11
N VAL A 53 3.41 -2.48 -5.40
CA VAL A 53 2.82 -2.64 -4.04
C VAL A 53 1.56 -3.51 -4.09
N LEU A 54 0.68 -3.26 -5.07
CA LEU A 54 -0.55 -4.05 -5.22
C LEU A 54 -0.26 -5.50 -5.63
N GLN A 55 0.69 -5.72 -6.53
CA GLN A 55 1.14 -7.07 -6.90
C GLN A 55 1.69 -7.84 -5.68
N ARG A 56 2.50 -7.18 -4.84
CA ARG A 56 3.02 -7.77 -3.60
C ARG A 56 1.89 -8.13 -2.65
N ARG A 57 0.91 -7.24 -2.44
CA ARG A 57 -0.30 -7.51 -1.65
C ARG A 57 -1.02 -8.75 -2.17
N ASP A 58 -1.31 -8.78 -3.46
CA ASP A 58 -2.07 -9.86 -4.08
C ASP A 58 -1.32 -11.21 -4.05
N SER A 59 0.02 -11.17 -3.95
CA SER A 59 0.82 -12.39 -3.77
C SER A 59 0.70 -13.00 -2.37
N ILE A 60 0.37 -12.20 -1.34
CA ILE A 60 0.15 -12.70 0.02
C ILE A 60 -1.30 -13.18 0.20
N LEU A 61 -2.25 -12.56 -0.52
CA LEU A 61 -3.66 -12.91 -0.44
C LEU A 61 -3.88 -14.40 -0.71
N ARG A 62 -4.81 -14.97 0.07
CA ARG A 62 -5.12 -16.39 0.02
C ARG A 62 -6.10 -16.67 -1.11
N GLU A 63 -5.73 -17.55 -2.03
CA GLU A 63 -6.66 -18.14 -2.99
C GLU A 63 -6.99 -19.56 -2.50
N GLY A 64 -8.29 -19.87 -2.37
CA GLY A 64 -8.72 -21.18 -1.87
C GLY A 64 -8.27 -21.52 -0.44
N GLY A 65 -7.97 -20.50 0.39
CA GLY A 65 -7.56 -20.68 1.79
C GLY A 65 -6.06 -20.83 2.04
N LEU A 66 -5.23 -20.83 1.00
CA LEU A 66 -3.76 -20.89 1.12
C LEU A 66 -3.11 -19.58 0.61
N PRO A 67 -2.15 -18.99 1.35
CA PRO A 67 -1.40 -17.84 0.86
C PRO A 67 -0.56 -18.25 -0.35
N ARG A 68 -0.64 -17.50 -1.46
CA ARG A 68 0.18 -17.76 -2.65
C ARG A 68 1.67 -17.57 -2.37
N HIS A 69 2.02 -16.68 -1.45
CA HIS A 69 3.37 -16.43 -0.99
C HIS A 69 3.39 -16.16 0.52
N VAL A 70 4.31 -16.82 1.22
CA VAL A 70 4.56 -16.61 2.65
C VAL A 70 5.78 -15.69 2.77
N ALA A 71 5.53 -14.38 2.81
CA ALA A 71 6.60 -13.39 2.92
C ALA A 71 7.34 -13.49 4.28
N THR A 72 8.66 -13.36 4.25
CA THR A 72 9.48 -13.29 5.47
C THR A 72 9.32 -11.94 6.18
N ILE A 73 9.79 -11.87 7.42
CA ILE A 73 9.80 -10.63 8.21
C ILE A 73 10.59 -9.54 7.48
N GLU A 74 11.75 -9.88 6.92
CA GLU A 74 12.62 -8.94 6.19
C GLU A 74 11.93 -8.42 4.94
N GLN A 75 11.26 -9.31 4.18
CA GLN A 75 10.49 -8.92 2.99
C GLN A 75 9.34 -7.99 3.36
N LEU A 76 8.56 -8.32 4.40
CA LEU A 76 7.45 -7.46 4.85
C LEU A 76 7.96 -6.11 5.35
N ALA A 77 9.09 -6.06 6.06
CA ALA A 77 9.69 -4.81 6.51
C ALA A 77 10.14 -3.94 5.31
N GLU A 78 10.76 -4.54 4.30
CA GLU A 78 11.13 -3.86 3.06
C GLU A 78 9.89 -3.32 2.33
N TRP A 79 8.85 -4.13 2.21
CA TRP A 79 7.62 -3.77 1.51
C TRP A 79 6.86 -2.65 2.22
N ASN A 80 6.79 -2.71 3.55
CA ASN A 80 6.28 -1.63 4.39
C ASN A 80 7.08 -0.34 4.19
N SER A 81 8.41 -0.41 4.19
CA SER A 81 9.27 0.75 3.97
C SER A 81 9.03 1.36 2.58
N HIS A 82 8.91 0.52 1.55
CA HIS A 82 8.63 0.96 0.19
C HIS A 82 7.26 1.65 0.08
N ALA A 83 6.20 1.03 0.60
CA ALA A 83 4.85 1.60 0.57
C ALA A 83 4.75 2.90 1.38
N ARG A 84 5.43 3.00 2.53
CA ARG A 84 5.51 4.24 3.30
C ARG A 84 6.19 5.35 2.51
N LYS A 85 7.34 5.09 1.88
CA LYS A 85 8.04 6.08 1.03
C LYS A 85 7.17 6.58 -0.12
N LEU A 86 6.41 5.67 -0.74
CA LEU A 86 5.45 6.00 -1.79
C LEU A 86 4.37 6.97 -1.31
N LEU A 87 3.85 6.72 -0.11
CA LEU A 87 2.77 7.48 0.52
C LEU A 87 3.22 8.81 1.14
N VAL A 88 4.50 9.00 1.46
CA VAL A 88 5.03 10.30 1.94
C VAL A 88 4.79 11.42 0.93
N ASN A 89 4.82 11.10 -0.37
CA ASN A 89 4.60 12.08 -1.43
C ASN A 89 3.14 12.14 -1.91
N ALA A 90 2.26 11.31 -1.34
CA ALA A 90 0.85 11.28 -1.72
C ALA A 90 0.14 12.57 -1.27
N PRO A 91 -0.92 12.99 -1.98
CA PRO A 91 -1.83 13.98 -1.44
C PRO A 91 -2.45 13.41 -0.15
N ASP A 92 -2.35 14.16 0.95
CA ASP A 92 -3.01 13.77 2.19
C ASP A 92 -4.52 13.93 2.05
N GLU A 93 -5.25 12.88 2.44
CA GLU A 93 -6.63 13.05 2.89
C GLU A 93 -6.54 14.02 4.06
N ALA A 94 -7.16 15.20 3.94
CA ALA A 94 -7.21 16.14 5.05
C ALA A 94 -7.66 15.34 6.28
N SER A 95 -6.78 15.25 7.28
CA SER A 95 -7.16 14.72 8.58
C SER A 95 -8.36 15.53 9.01
N THR A 96 -9.54 14.94 8.99
CA THR A 96 -10.69 15.48 9.69
C THR A 96 -10.30 15.48 11.16
N GLU A 97 -9.84 16.65 11.63
CA GLU A 97 -9.76 16.98 13.06
C GLU A 97 -11.14 16.89 13.72
#